data_AF-A0A5D0IKH7-F1
#
_entry.id   AF-A0A5D0IKH7-F1
#
_cell.length_a   1.000
_cell.length_b   1.000
_cell.length_c   1.000
_cell.angle_alpha   90.00
_cell.angle_beta   90.00
_cell.angle_gamma   90.00
#
_symmetry.space_group_name_H-M   'P 1'
#
loop_
_entity.id
_entity.type
_entity.pdbx_description
1 polymer ?
#
loop_
_entity_poly.entity_id
_entity_poly.type
_entity_poly.pdbx_seq_one_letter_code
_entity_poly.pdbx_strand_id
1 'polypeptide(L)'
;MSKKKFPTTGKPTKANAEQFDMLSPILDSVYEEIKELSKKKQDGALNALKVKMTNRILSKVKTILKDDPTVEFLDLLDEESLPTNSDAVLIIAQFKAAMEQYHNKHYGWNGIEHGWSTSD
;
A
#
# COMPACT_ATOMS: atom_id res chain seq x y z
N MET A 1 -34.84 -7.63 -9.08
CA MET A 1 -33.51 -6.98 -9.09
C MET A 1 -32.46 -8.00 -8.70
N SER A 2 -31.77 -8.56 -9.69
CA SER A 2 -30.73 -9.57 -9.48
C SER A 2 -29.55 -8.91 -8.79
N LYS A 3 -29.27 -9.31 -7.54
CA LYS A 3 -28.01 -8.98 -6.87
C LYS A 3 -26.89 -9.52 -7.76
N LYS A 4 -26.19 -8.64 -8.49
CA LYS A 4 -24.95 -9.02 -9.18
C LYS A 4 -24.05 -9.63 -8.12
N LYS A 5 -23.86 -10.96 -8.18
CA LYS A 5 -22.81 -11.63 -7.43
C LYS A 5 -21.50 -11.14 -8.04
N PHE A 6 -20.86 -10.18 -7.38
CA PHE A 6 -19.45 -9.89 -7.62
C PHE A 6 -18.66 -11.19 -7.40
N PRO A 7 -17.64 -11.48 -8.21
CA PRO A 7 -16.88 -12.72 -8.11
C PRO A 7 -16.32 -12.85 -6.69
N THR A 8 -16.44 -14.05 -6.13
CA THR A 8 -16.05 -14.42 -4.76
C THR A 8 -14.56 -14.76 -4.67
N THR A 9 -13.73 -13.94 -5.31
CA THR A 9 -12.26 -13.99 -5.23
C THR A 9 -11.80 -12.67 -4.63
N GLY A 10 -11.11 -12.69 -3.48
CA GLY A 10 -10.46 -11.48 -2.98
C GLY A 10 -10.58 -11.17 -1.49
N LYS A 11 -10.92 -12.13 -0.61
CA LYS A 11 -10.72 -11.91 0.84
C LYS A 11 -9.25 -12.19 1.21
N PRO A 12 -8.61 -11.38 2.07
CA PRO A 12 -7.27 -11.68 2.59
C PRO A 12 -7.23 -13.05 3.27
N THR A 13 -6.07 -13.68 3.32
CA THR A 13 -5.80 -14.70 4.34
C THR A 13 -5.50 -14.03 5.68
N LYS A 14 -5.55 -14.78 6.79
CA LYS A 14 -5.10 -14.28 8.10
C LYS A 14 -3.67 -13.74 8.05
N ALA A 15 -2.76 -14.48 7.40
CA ALA A 15 -1.37 -14.04 7.23
C ALA A 15 -1.25 -12.72 6.43
N ASN A 16 -2.09 -12.53 5.40
CA ASN A 16 -2.10 -11.26 4.66
C ASN A 16 -2.62 -10.10 5.53
N ALA A 17 -3.64 -10.34 6.35
CA ALA A 17 -4.16 -9.36 7.30
C ALA A 17 -3.11 -8.95 8.34
N GLU A 18 -2.41 -9.92 8.96
CA GLU A 18 -1.33 -9.64 9.91
C GLU A 18 -0.17 -8.87 9.27
N GLN A 19 0.22 -9.25 8.04
CA GLN A 19 1.25 -8.52 7.30
C GLN A 19 0.80 -7.10 6.94
N PHE A 20 -0.47 -6.91 6.60
CA PHE A 20 -1.05 -5.59 6.35
C PHE A 20 -0.96 -4.71 7.58
N ASP A 21 -1.40 -5.22 8.74
CA ASP A 21 -1.41 -4.47 10.00
C ASP A 21 0.01 -4.09 10.44
N MET A 22 0.99 -4.96 10.19
CA MET A 22 2.41 -4.67 10.43
C MET A 22 2.97 -3.63 9.45
N LEU A 23 2.65 -3.73 8.15
CA LEU A 23 3.24 -2.88 7.11
C LEU A 23 2.64 -1.48 7.06
N SER A 24 1.36 -1.31 7.40
CA SER A 24 0.66 -0.03 7.35
C SER A 24 1.39 1.10 8.10
N PRO A 25 1.72 0.95 9.41
CA PRO A 25 2.44 2.00 10.14
C PRO A 25 3.87 2.24 9.61
N ILE A 26 4.52 1.21 9.04
CA ILE A 26 5.85 1.34 8.44
C ILE A 26 5.78 2.16 7.14
N LEU A 27 4.77 1.88 6.29
CA LEU A 27 4.52 2.63 5.07
C LEU A 27 4.19 4.10 5.39
N ASP A 28 3.40 4.34 6.43
CA ASP A 28 3.07 5.69 6.90
C ASP A 28 4.31 6.47 7.35
N SER A 29 5.20 5.82 8.10
CA SER A 29 6.46 6.43 8.54
C SER A 29 7.34 6.81 7.35
N VAL A 30 7.46 5.94 6.35
CA VAL A 30 8.27 6.22 5.14
C VAL A 30 7.66 7.33 4.30
N TYR A 31 6.32 7.33 4.17
CA TYR A 31 5.60 8.40 3.49
C TYR A 31 5.85 9.76 4.14
N GLU A 32 5.73 9.87 5.46
CA GLU A 32 5.95 11.15 6.15
C GLU A 32 7.42 11.61 6.04
N GLU A 33 8.41 10.70 6.16
CA GLU A 33 9.82 11.07 5.95
C GLU A 33 10.04 11.66 4.54
N ILE A 34 9.57 10.98 3.49
CA ILE A 34 9.78 11.40 2.10
C ILE A 34 8.97 12.66 1.78
N LYS A 35 7.77 12.81 2.36
CA LYS A 35 6.96 14.03 2.28
C LYS A 35 7.65 15.23 2.93
N GLU A 36 8.31 15.06 4.07
CA GLU A 36 9.11 16.12 4.69
C GLU A 36 10.33 16.49 3.84
N LEU A 37 10.98 15.53 3.18
CA LEU A 37 12.03 15.83 2.20
C LEU A 37 11.49 16.60 1.00
N SER A 38 10.33 16.19 0.48
CA SER A 38 9.67 16.86 -0.65
C SER A 38 9.27 18.29 -0.32
N LYS A 39 8.79 18.57 0.91
CA LYS A 39 8.48 19.94 1.36
C LYS A 39 9.73 20.85 1.37
N LYS A 40 10.90 20.28 1.66
CA LYS A 40 12.17 21.02 1.68
C LYS A 40 12.74 21.22 0.28
N LYS A 41 12.69 20.18 -0.55
CA LYS A 41 13.22 20.18 -1.92
C LYS A 41 12.51 19.15 -2.78
N GLN A 42 11.42 19.55 -3.42
CA GLN A 42 10.58 18.67 -4.23
C GLN A 42 11.33 18.02 -5.41
N ASP A 43 12.17 18.80 -6.11
CA ASP A 43 12.93 18.43 -7.31
C ASP A 43 14.27 17.73 -7.00
N GLY A 44 14.58 17.51 -5.71
CA GLY A 44 15.78 16.81 -5.31
C GLY A 44 15.65 15.30 -5.55
N ALA A 45 16.68 14.69 -6.15
CA ALA A 45 16.73 13.24 -6.32
C ALA A 45 16.73 12.51 -4.95
N LEU A 46 15.89 11.48 -4.84
CA LEU A 46 15.85 10.60 -3.68
C LEU A 46 17.04 9.64 -3.72
N ASN A 47 17.78 9.53 -2.62
CA ASN A 47 19.00 8.70 -2.64
C ASN A 47 18.69 7.20 -2.78
N ALA A 48 19.63 6.46 -3.37
CA ALA A 48 19.48 5.04 -3.69
C ALA A 48 19.16 4.14 -2.49
N LEU A 49 19.69 4.45 -1.30
CA LEU A 49 19.39 3.67 -0.08
C LEU A 49 17.91 3.81 0.29
N LYS A 50 17.37 5.03 0.27
CA LYS A 50 15.96 5.31 0.54
C LYS A 50 15.06 4.66 -0.50
N VAL A 51 15.41 4.75 -1.78
CA VAL A 51 14.66 4.08 -2.87
C VAL A 51 14.55 2.57 -2.60
N LYS A 52 15.68 1.90 -2.31
CA LYS A 52 15.71 0.46 -2.02
C LYS A 52 14.90 0.08 -0.78
N MET A 53 15.01 0.86 0.29
CA MET A 53 14.24 0.62 1.52
C MET A 53 12.73 0.79 1.28
N THR A 54 12.33 1.82 0.54
CA THR A 54 10.94 2.04 0.15
C THR A 54 10.44 0.89 -0.73
N ASN A 55 11.17 0.52 -1.79
CA ASN A 55 10.79 -0.57 -2.69
C ASN A 55 10.62 -1.92 -1.97
N ARG A 56 11.41 -2.19 -0.92
CA ARG A 56 11.24 -3.39 -0.08
C ARG A 56 9.87 -3.42 0.60
N ILE A 57 9.36 -2.28 1.04
CA ILE A 57 8.03 -2.15 1.66
C ILE A 57 6.95 -2.24 0.58
N LEU A 58 7.07 -1.42 -0.47
CA LEU A 58 6.10 -1.37 -1.57
C LEU A 58 5.89 -2.74 -2.24
N SER A 59 6.97 -3.52 -2.43
CA SER A 59 6.88 -4.87 -3.01
C SER A 59 6.06 -5.83 -2.14
N LYS A 60 6.16 -5.71 -0.81
CA LYS A 60 5.33 -6.50 0.12
C LYS A 60 3.88 -6.07 0.05
N VAL A 61 3.62 -4.76 -0.04
CA VAL A 61 2.27 -4.24 -0.25
C VAL A 61 1.67 -4.76 -1.56
N LYS A 62 2.40 -4.73 -2.69
CA LYS A 62 1.94 -5.34 -3.95
C LYS A 62 1.62 -6.82 -3.80
N THR A 63 2.38 -7.55 -2.98
CA THR A 63 2.13 -8.97 -2.73
C THR A 63 0.80 -9.21 -2.00
N ILE A 64 0.48 -8.37 -1.02
CA ILE A 64 -0.81 -8.42 -0.30
C ILE A 64 -1.97 -8.09 -1.24
N LEU A 65 -1.79 -7.06 -2.09
CA LEU A 65 -2.82 -6.57 -3.01
C LEU A 65 -2.81 -7.27 -4.37
N LYS A 66 -2.07 -8.37 -4.56
CA LYS A 66 -1.84 -9.00 -5.88
C LYS A 66 -3.12 -9.38 -6.63
N ASP A 67 -4.19 -9.69 -5.90
CA ASP A 67 -5.49 -10.10 -6.44
C ASP A 67 -6.52 -8.94 -6.39
N ASP A 68 -6.12 -7.76 -5.89
CA ASP A 68 -6.95 -6.56 -5.89
C ASP A 68 -6.68 -5.72 -7.16
N PRO A 69 -7.72 -5.23 -7.87
CA PRO A 69 -7.55 -4.46 -9.09
C PRO A 69 -6.67 -3.20 -8.94
N THR A 70 -6.53 -2.65 -7.74
CA THR A 70 -5.66 -1.49 -7.50
C THR A 70 -4.19 -1.76 -7.81
N VAL A 71 -3.74 -3.02 -7.79
CA VAL A 71 -2.33 -3.40 -8.03
C VAL A 71 -1.81 -2.97 -9.40
N GLU A 72 -2.70 -2.79 -10.38
CA GLU A 72 -2.38 -2.31 -11.74
C GLU A 72 -1.85 -0.87 -11.74
N PHE A 73 -2.11 -0.09 -10.68
CA PHE A 73 -1.68 1.31 -10.52
C PHE A 73 -0.52 1.49 -9.55
N LEU A 74 0.06 0.39 -9.07
CA LEU A 74 1.08 0.41 -8.02
C LEU A 74 2.48 0.18 -8.60
N ASP A 75 3.15 1.24 -9.03
CA ASP A 75 4.49 1.15 -9.59
C ASP A 75 5.59 1.32 -8.52
N LEU A 76 6.66 0.54 -8.62
CA LEU A 76 7.82 0.72 -7.74
C LEU A 76 8.62 1.96 -8.16
N LEU A 77 9.39 2.50 -7.22
CA LEU A 77 10.33 3.57 -7.53
C LEU A 77 11.46 3.03 -8.42
N ASP A 78 11.88 3.81 -9.41
CA ASP A 78 12.99 3.46 -10.28
C ASP A 78 14.33 3.56 -9.52
N GLU A 79 15.06 2.44 -9.45
CA GLU A 79 16.35 2.35 -8.74
C GLU A 79 17.54 2.91 -9.54
N GLU A 80 17.41 3.06 -10.85
CA GLU A 80 18.46 3.55 -11.73
C GLU A 80 18.35 5.06 -11.93
N SER A 81 17.15 5.54 -12.30
CA SER A 81 16.94 6.96 -12.57
C SER A 81 16.84 7.82 -11.30
N LEU A 82 16.58 7.18 -10.15
CA LEU A 82 16.39 7.81 -8.83
C LEU A 82 15.35 8.95 -8.86
N PRO A 83 14.08 8.68 -8.54
CA PRO A 83 13.00 9.66 -8.68
C PRO A 83 13.25 10.91 -7.83
N THR A 84 12.57 12.01 -8.16
CA THR A 84 12.57 13.18 -7.27
C THR A 84 11.80 12.88 -5.98
N ASN A 85 12.03 13.67 -4.93
CA ASN A 85 11.28 13.55 -3.69
C ASN A 85 9.76 13.66 -3.93
N SER A 86 9.31 14.58 -4.79
CA SER A 86 7.88 14.72 -5.13
C SER A 86 7.33 13.51 -5.88
N ASP A 87 8.10 12.94 -6.81
CA ASP A 87 7.68 11.74 -7.54
C ASP A 87 7.53 10.55 -6.58
N ALA A 88 8.47 10.41 -5.64
CA ALA A 88 8.41 9.37 -4.63
C ALA A 88 7.20 9.55 -3.69
N VAL A 89 6.89 10.78 -3.27
CA VAL A 89 5.66 11.06 -2.49
C VAL A 89 4.41 10.63 -3.25
N LEU A 90 4.32 10.98 -4.54
CA LEU A 90 3.16 10.66 -5.37
C LEU A 90 2.95 9.14 -5.45
N ILE A 91 4.01 8.40 -5.72
CA ILE A 91 3.97 6.93 -5.83
C ILE A 91 3.57 6.31 -4.48
N ILE A 92 4.22 6.71 -3.37
CA ILE A 92 3.90 6.14 -2.05
C ILE A 92 2.45 6.47 -1.64
N ALA A 93 1.93 7.65 -2.01
CA ALA A 93 0.55 8.02 -1.75
C ALA A 93 -0.46 7.10 -2.46
N GLN A 94 -0.16 6.63 -3.68
CA GLN A 94 -1.00 5.65 -4.38
C GLN A 94 -1.07 4.31 -3.63
N PHE A 95 0.06 3.84 -3.11
CA PHE A 95 0.10 2.64 -2.28
C PHE A 95 -0.72 2.80 -1.01
N LYS A 96 -0.62 3.94 -0.34
CA LYS A 96 -1.43 4.24 0.86
C LYS A 96 -2.92 4.22 0.55
N ALA A 97 -3.34 4.88 -0.52
CA ALA A 97 -4.74 4.90 -0.95
C ALA A 97 -5.26 3.49 -1.27
N ALA A 98 -4.44 2.66 -1.95
CA ALA A 98 -4.79 1.28 -2.24
C ALA A 98 -4.91 0.42 -0.97
N MET A 99 -3.98 0.57 -0.02
CA MET A 99 -4.05 -0.12 1.28
C MET A 99 -5.29 0.30 2.07
N GLU A 100 -5.61 1.59 2.13
CA GLU A 100 -6.82 2.09 2.79
C GLU A 100 -8.09 1.53 2.15
N GLN A 101 -8.18 1.54 0.82
CA GLN A 101 -9.33 0.95 0.11
C GLN A 101 -9.45 -0.55 0.39
N TYR A 102 -8.33 -1.28 0.39
CA TYR A 102 -8.28 -2.70 0.70
C TYR A 102 -8.77 -2.97 2.14
N HIS A 103 -8.28 -2.22 3.11
CA HIS A 103 -8.72 -2.31 4.50
C HIS A 103 -10.22 -2.05 4.63
N ASN A 104 -10.73 -0.96 4.06
CA ASN A 104 -12.16 -0.61 4.14
C ASN A 104 -13.09 -1.66 3.52
N LYS A 105 -12.59 -2.42 2.54
CA LYS A 105 -13.33 -3.51 1.89
C LYS A 105 -13.33 -4.80 2.70
N HIS A 106 -12.29 -5.04 3.50
CA HIS A 106 -12.04 -6.32 4.15
C HIS A 106 -12.03 -6.28 5.68
N TYR A 107 -12.10 -5.11 6.30
CA TYR A 107 -12.15 -4.93 7.75
C TYR A 107 -13.45 -4.25 8.16
N GLY A 108 -14.07 -4.73 9.24
CA GLY A 108 -15.29 -4.11 9.75
C GLY A 108 -15.91 -4.87 10.91
N TRP A 109 -17.10 -4.42 11.32
CA TRP A 109 -17.87 -5.07 12.37
C TRP A 109 -18.46 -6.41 11.90
N ASN A 110 -18.17 -7.49 12.62
CA ASN A 110 -18.68 -8.82 12.31
C ASN A 110 -19.92 -9.23 13.14
N GLY A 111 -20.42 -8.34 14.01
CA GLY A 111 -21.49 -8.66 14.97
C GLY A 111 -21.01 -8.74 16.42
N ILE A 112 -19.71 -8.95 16.65
CA ILE A 112 -19.09 -9.15 17.97
C ILE A 112 -17.95 -8.17 18.19
N GLU A 113 -17.10 -8.01 17.18
CA GLU A 113 -15.94 -7.14 17.21
C GLU A 113 -15.65 -6.56 15.83
N HIS A 114 -14.73 -5.60 15.78
CA HIS A 114 -14.13 -5.17 14.52
C HIS A 114 -12.97 -6.11 14.19
N GLY A 115 -12.91 -6.57 12.95
CA GLY A 115 -11.84 -7.47 12.52
C GLY A 115 -11.80 -7.66 11.01
N TRP A 116 -10.74 -8.33 10.56
CA TRP A 116 -10.58 -8.73 9.17
C TRP A 116 -11.56 -9.85 8.79
N SER A 117 -12.18 -9.72 7.63
CA SER A 117 -12.92 -10.79 6.96
C SER A 117 -11.96 -11.62 6.11
N THR A 118 -11.38 -12.65 6.72
CA THR A 118 -10.41 -13.53 6.07
C THR A 118 -11.09 -14.68 5.32
N SER A 119 -10.34 -15.34 4.43
CA SER A 119 -10.77 -16.52 3.67
C SER A 119 -10.52 -17.85 4.41
N ASP A 120 -9.59 -17.85 5.35
CA ASP A 120 -9.14 -18.99 6.18
C ASP A 120 -9.12 -18.66 7.69
#